data_AF-A0A961V974-F1
#
_entry.id   AF-A0A961V974-F1
#
_cell.length_a   1.000
_cell.length_b   1.000
_cell.length_c   1.000
_cell.angle_alpha   90.00
_cell.angle_beta   90.00
_cell.angle_gamma   90.00
#
_symmetry.space_group_name_H-M   'P 1'
#
loop_
_entity.id
_entity.type
_entity.pdbx_description
1 polymer ?
#
loop_
_entity_poly.entity_id
_entity_poly.type
_entity_poly.pdbx_seq_one_letter_code
_entity_poly.pdbx_strand_id
1 'polypeptide(L)' 'SDPAFRIGAFTHPDPATRRKAIDLTRAGIDALAEAGGRTMTLWLGEDGFDTPFQCDHKALWAMEVEAIAEVAGHNP' A
#
# COMPACT_ATOMS: atom_id res chain seq x y z
N SER A 1 -12.14 8.41 1.93
CA SER A 1 -11.27 7.34 1.41
C SER A 1 -11.75 6.93 0.02
N ASP A 2 -10.88 6.39 -0.82
CA ASP A 2 -11.23 5.89 -2.16
C ASP A 2 -11.97 4.54 -2.01
N PRO A 3 -13.22 4.41 -2.51
CA PRO A 3 -13.99 3.16 -2.40
C PRO A 3 -13.31 1.93 -3.03
N ALA A 4 -12.35 2.14 -3.95
CA ALA A 4 -11.60 1.06 -4.55
C ALA A 4 -10.74 0.28 -3.55
N PHE A 5 -10.36 0.89 -2.41
CA PHE A 5 -9.48 0.25 -1.42
C PHE A 5 -10.20 -0.52 -0.32
N ARG A 6 -11.53 -0.61 -0.36
CA ARG A 6 -12.37 -1.15 0.73
C ARG A 6 -12.09 -2.61 1.16
N ILE A 7 -11.27 -3.35 0.41
CA ILE A 7 -10.88 -4.74 0.70
C ILE A 7 -9.37 -4.94 0.52
N GLY A 8 -8.59 -3.89 0.74
CA GLY A 8 -7.14 -3.88 0.56
C GLY A 8 -6.68 -2.73 -0.32
N ALA A 9 -5.50 -2.19 -0.03
CA ALA A 9 -4.78 -1.27 -0.89
C ALA A 9 -3.61 -1.99 -1.53
N PHE A 10 -2.51 -2.20 -0.80
CA PHE A 10 -1.34 -2.97 -1.27
C PHE A 10 -1.62 -4.45 -1.45
N THR A 11 -2.66 -4.96 -0.80
CA THR A 11 -3.00 -6.38 -0.81
C THR A 11 -4.33 -6.68 -1.53
N HIS A 12 -4.89 -5.67 -2.20
CA HIS A 12 -6.12 -5.83 -2.96
C HIS A 12 -6.01 -6.98 -3.98
N PRO A 13 -7.03 -7.83 -4.18
CA PRO A 13 -6.96 -8.95 -5.12
C PRO A 13 -6.73 -8.49 -6.57
N ASP A 14 -7.33 -7.36 -6.96
CA ASP A 14 -7.08 -6.73 -8.27
C ASP A 14 -5.68 -6.06 -8.32
N PRO A 15 -4.77 -6.51 -9.21
CA PRO A 15 -3.45 -5.90 -9.38
C PRO A 15 -3.51 -4.42 -9.81
N ALA A 16 -4.54 -3.99 -10.52
CA ALA A 16 -4.67 -2.59 -10.94
C ALA A 16 -4.90 -1.68 -9.72
N THR A 17 -5.73 -2.11 -8.77
CA THR A 17 -5.93 -1.41 -7.50
C THR A 17 -4.65 -1.36 -6.66
N ARG A 18 -3.90 -2.47 -6.59
CA ARG A 18 -2.59 -2.48 -5.90
C ARG A 18 -1.63 -1.47 -6.50
N ARG A 19 -1.54 -1.45 -7.83
CA ARG A 19 -0.68 -0.51 -8.56
C ARG A 19 -1.07 0.94 -8.28
N LYS A 20 -2.37 1.24 -8.33
CA LYS A 20 -2.91 2.56 -7.98
C LYS A 20 -2.53 2.98 -6.54
N ALA A 21 -2.60 2.07 -5.57
CA ALA A 21 -2.21 2.38 -4.19
C ALA A 21 -0.71 2.69 -4.06
N ILE A 22 0.15 1.92 -4.73
CA ILE A 22 1.61 2.13 -4.77
C ILE A 22 1.93 3.48 -5.40
N ASP A 23 1.36 3.78 -6.56
CA ASP A 23 1.62 5.02 -7.30
C ASP A 23 1.11 6.24 -6.53
N LEU A 24 -0.04 6.11 -5.84
CA LEU A 24 -0.54 7.16 -4.95
C LEU A 24 0.40 7.40 -3.77
N THR A 25 0.97 6.35 -3.19
CA THR A 25 1.93 6.47 -2.08
C THR A 25 3.21 7.16 -2.54
N ARG A 26 3.74 6.79 -3.72
CA ARG A 26 4.89 7.47 -4.36
C ARG A 26 4.65 8.95 -4.57
N ALA A 27 3.50 9.31 -5.13
CA ALA A 27 3.13 10.72 -5.30
C ALA A 27 3.06 11.45 -3.95
N GLY A 28 2.62 10.78 -2.89
CA GLY A 28 2.66 11.31 -1.52
C GLY A 28 4.09 11.52 -0.99
N ILE A 29 5.02 10.61 -1.28
CA ILE A 29 6.45 10.74 -0.95
C ILE A 29 7.04 11.96 -1.68
N ASP A 30 6.76 12.10 -2.97
CA ASP A 30 7.27 13.21 -3.78
C ASP A 30 6.75 14.56 -3.26
N ALA A 31 5.45 14.65 -2.97
CA ALA A 31 4.85 15.84 -2.38
C ALA A 31 5.42 16.17 -0.98
N LEU A 32 5.70 15.14 -0.16
CA LEU A 32 6.37 15.32 1.13
C LEU A 32 7.78 15.89 0.96
N ALA A 33 8.55 15.38 0.01
CA ALA A 33 9.90 15.85 -0.27
C ALA A 33 9.90 17.30 -0.77
N GLU A 34 8.99 17.66 -1.68
CA GLU A 34 8.80 19.04 -2.14
C GLU A 34 8.46 20.01 -0.98
N ALA A 35 7.69 19.53 0.00
CA ALA A 35 7.36 20.29 1.21
C ALA A 35 8.50 20.35 2.25
N GLY A 36 9.66 19.72 1.99
CA GLY A 36 10.79 19.65 2.93
C GLY A 36 10.60 18.66 4.09
N GLY A 37 9.62 17.75 3.97
CA GLY A 37 9.39 16.67 4.93
C GLY A 37 10.42 15.55 4.79
N ARG A 38 10.56 14.73 5.85
CA ARG A 38 11.59 13.67 5.93
C ARG A 38 11.06 12.31 6.38
N THR A 39 9.77 12.21 6.69
CA THR A 39 9.19 10.98 7.23
C THR A 39 7.75 10.84 6.76
N MET A 40 7.47 9.74 6.07
CA MET A 40 6.12 9.32 5.73
C MET A 40 5.73 8.14 6.62
N THR A 41 4.54 8.19 7.19
CA THR A 41 3.96 7.07 7.93
C THR A 41 2.96 6.34 7.03
N LEU A 42 3.09 5.02 6.92
CA LEU A 42 2.10 4.18 6.27
C LEU A 42 1.10 3.67 7.31
N TRP A 43 -0.19 3.89 7.07
CA TRP A 43 -1.27 3.28 7.84
C TRP A 43 -2.04 2.31 6.93
N LEU A 44 -1.82 1.02 7.16
CA LEU A 44 -2.29 -0.09 6.32
C LEU A 44 -3.68 -0.56 6.79
N GLY A 45 -4.59 0.39 7.04
CA GLY A 45 -5.87 0.12 7.70
C GLY A 45 -6.84 -0.74 6.89
N GLU A 46 -6.76 -0.66 5.56
CA GLU A 46 -7.61 -1.44 4.66
C GLU A 46 -6.97 -2.79 4.27
N ASP A 47 -5.66 -2.94 4.49
CA ASP A 47 -4.91 -4.16 4.16
C ASP A 47 -5.08 -5.18 5.30
N GLY A 48 -5.94 -6.17 5.07
CA GLY A 48 -6.26 -7.16 6.09
C GLY A 48 -7.41 -8.09 5.72
N PHE A 49 -7.99 -8.72 6.73
CA PHE A 49 -9.08 -9.66 6.62
C PHE A 49 -9.90 -9.68 7.90
N ASP A 50 -11.20 -9.96 7.78
CA ASP A 50 -12.13 -9.91 8.92
C ASP A 50 -12.29 -11.28 9.59
N THR A 51 -12.05 -12.37 8.85
CA THR A 51 -12.31 -13.73 9.31
C THR A 51 -11.16 -14.69 9.02
N PRO A 52 -10.96 -15.73 9.85
CA PRO A 52 -10.03 -16.81 9.53
C PRO A 52 -10.38 -17.46 8.19
N PHE A 53 -9.35 -17.82 7.41
CA PHE A 53 -9.49 -18.48 6.10
C PHE A 53 -10.15 -17.65 4.98
N GLN A 54 -10.38 -16.34 5.19
CA GLN A 54 -10.90 -15.43 4.16
C GLN A 54 -9.97 -15.31 2.93
N CYS A 55 -8.68 -15.55 3.14
CA CYS A 55 -7.64 -15.21 2.18
C CYS A 55 -6.37 -16.07 2.38
N ASP A 56 -5.51 -16.11 1.36
CA ASP A 56 -4.17 -16.67 1.50
C ASP A 56 -3.25 -15.70 2.25
N HIS A 57 -3.02 -15.97 3.53
CA HIS A 57 -2.19 -15.14 4.40
C HIS A 57 -0.75 -15.00 3.90
N LYS A 58 -0.17 -16.03 3.27
CA LYS A 58 1.20 -15.94 2.76
C LYS A 58 1.28 -15.03 1.55
N ALA A 59 0.28 -15.11 0.67
CA ALA A 59 0.19 -14.23 -0.49
C ALA A 59 -0.02 -12.76 -0.07
N LEU A 60 -0.90 -12.49 0.89
CA LEU A 60 -1.10 -11.17 1.47
C LEU A 60 0.19 -10.57 2.01
N TRP A 61 0.89 -11.32 2.87
CA TRP A 61 2.15 -10.87 3.44
C TRP A 61 3.22 -10.57 2.38
N ALA A 62 3.32 -11.42 1.35
CA ALA A 62 4.25 -11.19 0.25
C ALA A 62 3.91 -9.89 -0.50
N MET A 63 2.64 -9.69 -0.85
CA MET A 63 2.18 -8.47 -1.54
C MET A 63 2.49 -7.19 -0.73
N GLU A 64 2.24 -7.22 0.57
CA GLU A 64 2.47 -6.07 1.46
C GLU A 64 3.96 -5.74 1.59
N VAL A 65 4.82 -6.76 1.81
CA VAL A 65 6.27 -6.58 1.89
C VAL A 65 6.85 -6.05 0.57
N GLU A 66 6.41 -6.60 -0.56
CA GLU A 66 6.84 -6.17 -1.90
C GLU A 66 6.45 -4.70 -2.16
N ALA A 67 5.22 -4.31 -1.83
CA ALA A 67 4.75 -2.94 -1.98
C ALA A 67 5.52 -1.95 -1.09
N ILE A 68 5.74 -2.31 0.19
CA ILE A 68 6.53 -1.49 1.13
C ILE A 68 7.96 -1.31 0.64
N ALA A 69 8.61 -2.38 0.16
CA ALA A 69 9.95 -2.31 -0.40
C ALA A 69 9.99 -1.42 -1.66
N GLU A 70 8.97 -1.53 -2.53
CA GLU A 70 8.86 -0.75 -3.75
C GLU A 70 8.70 0.76 -3.46
N VAL A 71 7.88 1.14 -2.48
CA VAL A 71 7.70 2.57 -2.12
C VAL A 71 8.91 3.11 -1.35
N ALA A 72 9.55 2.30 -0.50
CA ALA A 72 10.75 2.70 0.23
C ALA A 72 11.94 2.95 -0.73
N GLY A 73 12.00 2.26 -1.86
CA GLY A 73 13.02 2.46 -2.89
C GLY A 73 12.74 3.61 -3.87
N HIS A 74 11.60 4.30 -3.77
CA HIS A 74 11.18 5.30 -4.76
C HIS A 74 12.01 6.59 -4.75
N ASN A 75 12.31 7.11 -3.56
CA ASN A 75 13.01 8.38 -3.37
C ASN A 75 14.04 8.25 -2.22
N PRO A 76 15.22 7.67 -2.51
CA PRO A 76 16.22 7.31 -1.50
C PRO A 76 17.03 8.49 -0.95
#